data_AF-A0A7X8XIX5-F1
#
_entry.id   AF-A0A7X8XIX5-F1
#
_cell.length_a   1.000
_cell.length_b   1.000
_cell.length_c   1.000
_cell.angle_alpha   90.00
_cell.angle_beta   90.00
_cell.angle_gamma   90.00
#
_symmetry.space_group_name_H-M   'P 1'
#
loop_
_entity.id
_entity.type
_entity.pdbx_description
1 polymer ?
#
loop_
_entity_poly.entity_id
_entity_poly.type
_entity_poly.pdbx_seq_one_letter_code
_entity_poly.pdbx_strand_id
1 'polypeptide(L)'
;MLVISIDGACRRNGKPNCVSAGGVFIMHYNNALELTHTALKSNYELESTNQRGEMLALLTAIDYVYDSKQSAQVITDSEYIFNTMTKNWCGNWANKGWITSTGAPVKNKDIWLQIKHAHDKCLVEGIELIFYHVKGHTIPFGKVTARRLLAEDSSGMALYNAVKQKYQAIKDEKDVYGKVADLSEKNNGFIPDEVILERFVVTNIVADAVATRCVEAADALV
;
A
#
# COMPACT_ATOMS: atom_id res chain seq x y z
N MET A 1 -15.86 7.05 -4.27
CA MET A 1 -15.08 6.42 -3.18
C MET A 1 -13.83 5.80 -3.76
N LEU A 2 -12.70 5.90 -3.08
CA LEU A 2 -11.44 5.30 -3.53
C LEU A 2 -11.15 3.99 -2.80
N VAL A 3 -10.58 3.04 -3.52
CA VAL A 3 -9.91 1.86 -2.95
C VAL A 3 -8.46 1.92 -3.41
N ILE A 4 -7.53 2.02 -2.47
CA ILE A 4 -6.11 2.26 -2.73
C ILE A 4 -5.30 1.16 -2.06
N SER A 5 -4.49 0.44 -2.83
CA SER A 5 -3.47 -0.45 -2.28
C SER A 5 -2.10 0.20 -2.35
N ILE A 6 -1.33 0.05 -1.27
CA ILE A 6 0.05 0.53 -1.16
C ILE A 6 0.99 -0.61 -0.80
N ASP A 7 2.21 -0.56 -1.35
CA ASP A 7 3.30 -1.44 -0.98
C ASP A 7 4.67 -0.78 -1.26
N GLY A 8 5.74 -1.31 -0.67
CA GLY A 8 7.11 -0.85 -0.83
C GLY A 8 8.05 -1.95 -1.33
N ALA A 9 9.00 -1.58 -2.18
CA ALA A 9 10.07 -2.46 -2.64
C ALA A 9 11.43 -1.83 -2.40
N CYS A 10 12.46 -2.65 -2.20
CA CYS A 10 13.83 -2.15 -2.04
C CYS A 10 14.88 -3.00 -2.77
N ARG A 11 16.01 -2.35 -3.05
CA ARG A 11 17.26 -2.96 -3.51
C ARG A 11 18.33 -2.67 -2.47
N ARG A 12 19.07 -3.71 -2.08
CA ARG A 12 20.19 -3.63 -1.11
C ARG A 12 19.77 -3.10 0.27
N ASN A 13 18.64 -3.58 0.81
CA ASN A 13 18.13 -3.18 2.14
C ASN A 13 19.21 -3.24 3.23
N GLY A 14 19.38 -2.14 3.97
CA GLY A 14 20.36 -2.05 5.06
C GLY A 14 21.83 -2.03 4.62
N LYS A 15 22.10 -1.89 3.32
CA LYS A 15 23.45 -1.76 2.75
C LYS A 15 23.63 -0.38 2.09
N PRO A 16 24.87 0.07 1.85
CA PRO A 16 25.12 1.28 1.07
C PRO A 16 24.41 1.26 -0.29
N ASN A 17 24.07 2.45 -0.78
CA ASN A 17 23.33 2.64 -2.04
C ASN A 17 21.99 1.89 -2.05
N CYS A 18 21.34 1.71 -0.90
CA CYS A 18 20.00 1.16 -0.86
C CYS A 18 19.03 2.09 -1.60
N VAL A 19 18.23 1.52 -2.50
CA VAL A 19 17.16 2.24 -3.20
C VAL A 19 15.85 1.63 -2.75
N SER A 20 14.87 2.45 -2.41
CA SER A 20 13.52 2.01 -2.10
C SER A 20 12.51 2.71 -3.00
N ALA A 21 11.35 2.09 -3.19
CA ALA A 21 10.25 2.67 -3.93
C ALA A 21 8.91 2.32 -3.30
N GLY A 22 7.97 3.24 -3.41
CA GLY A 22 6.57 3.02 -3.10
C GLY A 22 5.77 2.77 -4.37
N GLY A 23 4.84 1.83 -4.32
CA GLY A 23 3.87 1.55 -5.38
C GLY A 23 2.45 1.74 -4.87
N VAL A 24 1.61 2.37 -5.69
CA VAL A 24 0.22 2.67 -5.35
C VAL A 24 -0.70 2.27 -6.51
N PHE A 25 -1.69 1.43 -6.23
CA PHE A 25 -2.77 1.09 -7.15
C PHE A 25 -4.09 1.69 -6.66
N ILE A 26 -4.75 2.47 -7.51
CA ILE A 26 -5.92 3.27 -7.15
C ILE A 26 -7.10 2.83 -8.00
N MET A 27 -8.23 2.55 -7.37
CA MET A 27 -9.50 2.22 -8.01
C MET A 27 -10.56 3.28 -7.67
N HIS A 28 -11.20 3.85 -8.70
CA HIS A 28 -12.24 4.87 -8.55
C HIS A 28 -13.64 4.29 -8.71
N TYR A 29 -14.45 4.42 -7.66
CA TYR A 29 -15.84 4.01 -7.70
C TYR A 29 -16.79 5.22 -7.71
N ASN A 30 -17.79 5.17 -8.59
CA ASN A 30 -18.88 6.14 -8.61
C ASN A 30 -19.87 5.87 -7.44
N ASN A 31 -20.94 6.68 -7.36
CA ASN A 31 -21.94 6.55 -6.31
C ASN A 31 -22.79 5.27 -6.41
N ALA A 32 -22.81 4.61 -7.58
CA ALA A 32 -23.44 3.31 -7.78
C ALA A 32 -22.50 2.14 -7.43
N LEU A 33 -21.31 2.43 -6.87
CA LEU A 33 -20.27 1.44 -6.55
C LEU A 33 -19.73 0.71 -7.79
N GLU A 34 -19.80 1.34 -8.95
CA GLU A 34 -19.21 0.84 -10.19
C GLU A 34 -17.80 1.39 -10.36
N LEU A 35 -16.88 0.51 -10.76
CA LEU A 35 -15.51 0.89 -11.08
C LEU A 35 -15.49 1.73 -12.36
N THR A 36 -15.03 2.97 -12.25
CA THR A 36 -14.97 3.92 -13.37
C THR A 36 -13.61 3.91 -14.06
N HIS A 37 -12.53 3.94 -13.29
CA HIS A 37 -11.16 3.88 -13.79
C HIS A 37 -10.18 3.46 -12.70
N THR A 38 -8.95 3.13 -13.13
CA THR A 38 -7.83 2.86 -12.24
C THR A 38 -6.63 3.72 -12.58
N ALA A 39 -5.76 3.93 -11.61
CA ALA A 39 -4.53 4.69 -11.78
C ALA A 39 -3.37 4.07 -11.00
N LEU A 40 -2.16 4.35 -11.48
CA LEU A 40 -0.91 3.97 -10.87
C LEU A 40 -0.16 5.21 -10.40
N LYS A 41 0.40 5.14 -9.19
CA LYS A 41 1.42 6.09 -8.73
C LYS A 41 2.60 5.31 -8.17
N SER A 42 3.78 5.93 -8.25
CA SER A 42 4.98 5.39 -7.65
C SER A 42 5.98 6.52 -7.40
N ASN A 43 6.80 6.35 -6.38
CA ASN A 43 7.91 7.23 -6.05
C ASN A 43 9.10 6.36 -5.59
N TYR A 44 10.27 6.97 -5.49
CA TYR A 44 11.47 6.28 -5.03
C TYR A 44 12.35 7.20 -4.21
N GLU A 45 13.26 6.60 -3.44
CA GLU A 45 14.25 7.30 -2.65
C GLU A 45 15.58 6.56 -2.66
N LEU A 46 16.65 7.32 -2.82
CA LEU A 46 18.04 6.85 -2.75
C LEU A 46 18.54 6.88 -1.29
N GLU A 47 19.56 6.10 -0.97
CA GLU A 47 20.12 5.98 0.39
C GLU A 47 19.05 5.63 1.45
N SER A 48 18.16 4.72 1.08
CA SER A 48 16.89 4.49 1.77
C SER A 48 16.86 3.16 2.55
N THR A 49 15.66 2.70 2.93
CA THR A 49 15.38 1.37 3.51
C THR A 49 14.03 0.84 3.01
N ASN A 50 13.74 -0.46 3.20
CA ASN A 50 12.42 -1.01 2.79
C ASN A 50 11.24 -0.28 3.43
N GLN A 51 11.31 -0.01 4.74
CA GLN A 51 10.24 0.69 5.46
C GLN A 51 9.96 2.06 4.86
N ARG A 52 11.00 2.78 4.42
CA ARG A 52 10.82 4.08 3.77
C ARG A 52 10.07 3.97 2.45
N GLY A 53 10.30 2.92 1.66
CA GLY A 53 9.53 2.63 0.45
C GLY A 53 8.03 2.47 0.72
N GLU A 54 7.66 1.69 1.75
CA GLU A 54 6.26 1.54 2.17
C GLU A 54 5.66 2.89 2.63
N MET A 55 6.41 3.67 3.39
CA MET A 55 5.97 4.99 3.89
C MET A 55 5.82 6.02 2.76
N LEU A 56 6.68 5.95 1.74
CA LEU A 56 6.59 6.76 0.53
C LEU A 56 5.34 6.42 -0.28
N ALA A 57 4.94 5.14 -0.33
CA ALA A 57 3.67 4.73 -0.92
C ALA A 57 2.48 5.31 -0.15
N LEU A 58 2.51 5.26 1.19
CA LEU A 58 1.48 5.85 2.05
C LEU A 58 1.34 7.37 1.83
N LEU A 59 2.45 8.10 1.83
CA LEU A 59 2.43 9.55 1.59
C LEU A 59 1.81 9.87 0.22
N THR A 60 2.25 9.16 -0.82
CA THR A 60 1.70 9.31 -2.19
C THR A 60 0.20 9.03 -2.24
N ALA A 61 -0.27 8.02 -1.52
CA ALA A 61 -1.70 7.70 -1.44
C ALA A 61 -2.49 8.81 -0.72
N ILE A 62 -1.99 9.33 0.40
CA ILE A 62 -2.67 10.41 1.14
C ILE A 62 -2.74 11.69 0.31
N ASP A 63 -1.65 12.07 -0.36
CA ASP A 63 -1.64 13.25 -1.24
C ASP A 63 -2.64 13.08 -2.39
N TYR A 64 -2.72 11.89 -2.99
CA TYR A 64 -3.71 11.59 -4.01
C TYR A 64 -5.15 11.71 -3.50
N VAL A 65 -5.41 11.15 -2.31
CA VAL A 65 -6.70 11.22 -1.64
C VAL A 65 -7.11 12.67 -1.39
N TYR A 66 -6.18 13.47 -0.85
CA TYR A 66 -6.40 14.89 -0.58
C TYR A 66 -6.74 15.69 -1.85
N ASP A 67 -6.00 15.45 -2.94
CA ASP A 67 -6.23 16.13 -4.21
C ASP A 67 -7.55 15.70 -4.87
N SER A 68 -7.93 14.43 -4.72
CA SER A 68 -9.18 13.89 -5.27
C SER A 68 -10.43 14.41 -4.56
N LYS A 69 -10.30 14.91 -3.32
CA LYS A 69 -11.43 15.27 -2.43
C LYS A 69 -12.39 14.11 -2.17
N GLN A 70 -11.88 12.88 -2.12
CA GLN A 70 -12.69 11.67 -1.88
C GLN A 70 -12.11 10.84 -0.73
N SER A 71 -12.98 10.36 0.17
CA SER A 71 -12.58 9.37 1.17
C SER A 71 -12.13 8.05 0.53
N ALA A 72 -11.24 7.36 1.22
CA ALA A 72 -10.54 6.18 0.71
C ALA A 72 -10.47 5.02 1.70
N GLN A 73 -10.57 3.81 1.15
CA GLN A 73 -10.13 2.59 1.80
C GLN A 73 -8.67 2.34 1.38
N VAL A 74 -7.76 2.28 2.34
CA VAL A 74 -6.33 2.05 2.13
C VAL A 74 -5.95 0.65 2.57
N ILE A 75 -5.41 -0.15 1.66
CA ILE A 75 -5.03 -1.54 1.87
C ILE A 75 -3.51 -1.61 1.91
N THR A 76 -2.97 -2.27 2.93
CA THR A 76 -1.54 -2.51 3.08
C THR A 76 -1.29 -3.83 3.81
N ASP A 77 -0.20 -4.49 3.51
CA ASP A 77 0.32 -5.63 4.27
C ASP A 77 1.36 -5.23 5.33
N SER A 78 1.74 -3.94 5.37
CA SER A 78 2.62 -3.39 6.39
C SER A 78 1.88 -3.22 7.72
N GLU A 79 2.13 -4.14 8.67
CA GLU A 79 1.64 -4.00 10.04
C GLU A 79 2.12 -2.70 10.69
N TYR A 80 3.30 -2.19 10.31
CA TYR A 80 3.83 -0.95 10.85
C TYR A 80 2.97 0.25 10.44
N ILE A 81 2.64 0.38 9.16
CA ILE A 81 1.74 1.42 8.67
C ILE A 81 0.35 1.26 9.25
N PHE A 82 -0.22 0.06 9.12
CA PHE A 82 -1.58 -0.23 9.58
C PHE A 82 -1.76 0.13 11.05
N ASN A 83 -0.87 -0.34 11.92
CA ASN A 83 -0.92 -0.02 13.35
C ASN A 83 -0.68 1.46 13.61
N THR A 84 0.25 2.12 12.91
CA THR A 84 0.54 3.53 13.13
C THR A 84 -0.68 4.41 12.87
N MET A 85 -1.40 4.13 11.78
CA MET A 85 -2.59 4.88 11.37
C MET A 85 -3.80 4.54 12.24
N THR A 86 -4.12 3.26 12.43
CA THR A 86 -5.33 2.82 13.16
C THR A 86 -5.25 3.05 14.66
N LYS A 87 -4.06 2.93 15.27
CA LYS A 87 -3.85 3.12 16.72
C LYS A 87 -3.37 4.53 17.07
N ASN A 88 -3.40 5.44 16.10
CA ASN A 88 -2.97 6.83 16.24
C ASN A 88 -1.56 6.97 16.87
N TRP A 89 -0.61 6.11 16.48
CA TRP A 89 0.75 6.20 17.01
C TRP A 89 1.41 7.51 16.60
N CYS A 90 1.16 7.99 15.38
CA CYS A 90 1.76 9.22 14.91
C CYS A 90 1.31 10.46 15.71
N GLY A 91 0.03 10.54 16.09
CA GLY A 91 -0.46 11.59 17.00
C GLY A 91 0.15 11.47 18.39
N ASN A 92 0.24 10.25 18.93
CA ASN A 92 0.87 9.99 20.22
C ASN A 92 2.37 10.36 20.23
N TRP A 93 3.10 10.06 19.16
CA TRP A 93 4.50 10.45 19.01
C TRP A 93 4.64 11.96 18.94
N ALA A 94 3.81 12.65 18.16
CA ALA A 94 3.84 14.11 18.06
C ALA A 94 3.64 14.77 19.45
N ASN A 95 2.69 14.28 20.24
CA ASN A 95 2.43 14.76 21.60
C ASN A 95 3.58 14.48 22.58
N LYS A 96 4.36 13.42 22.34
CA LYS A 96 5.50 13.01 23.18
C LYS A 96 6.85 13.47 22.65
N GLY A 97 6.88 14.47 21.75
CA GLY A 97 8.14 15.00 21.20
C GLY A 97 8.89 14.03 20.28
N TRP A 98 8.17 13.09 19.65
CA TRP A 98 8.70 12.05 18.76
C TRP A 98 9.59 11.00 19.43
N ILE A 99 9.14 10.55 20.60
CA ILE A 99 9.75 9.48 21.40
C ILE A 99 8.79 8.29 21.46
N THR A 100 9.31 7.08 21.32
CA THR A 100 8.56 5.82 21.44
C THR A 100 8.15 5.54 22.89
N SER A 101 7.27 4.57 23.10
CA SER A 101 6.92 4.11 24.47
C SER A 101 8.11 3.58 25.26
N THR A 102 9.18 3.15 24.57
CA THR A 102 10.43 2.66 25.17
C THR A 102 11.45 3.76 25.44
N GLY A 103 11.13 5.03 25.18
CA GLY A 103 12.03 6.16 25.41
C GLY A 103 13.04 6.43 24.29
N ALA A 104 12.99 5.66 23.19
CA ALA A 104 13.88 5.86 22.05
C ALA A 104 13.29 6.91 21.06
N PRO A 105 14.13 7.61 20.27
CA PRO A 105 13.64 8.41 19.16
C PRO A 105 12.85 7.57 18.15
N VAL A 106 11.74 8.13 17.66
CA VAL A 106 10.96 7.50 16.58
C VAL A 106 11.80 7.44 15.30
N LYS A 107 11.92 6.25 14.72
CA LYS A 107 12.58 6.05 13.43
C LYS A 107 11.78 6.69 12.29
N ASN A 108 12.46 7.14 11.24
CA ASN A 108 11.83 7.74 10.06
C ASN A 108 10.90 8.93 10.41
N LYS A 109 11.26 9.70 11.45
CA LYS A 109 10.50 10.85 11.93
C LYS A 109 10.22 11.87 10.82
N ASP A 110 11.19 12.08 9.94
CA ASP A 110 11.15 13.02 8.83
C ASP A 110 9.99 12.76 7.86
N ILE A 111 9.76 11.50 7.48
CA ILE A 111 8.67 11.13 6.58
C ILE A 111 7.34 10.98 7.34
N TRP A 112 7.36 10.54 8.61
CA TRP A 112 6.15 10.54 9.44
C TRP A 112 5.59 11.94 9.68
N LEU A 113 6.45 12.95 9.81
CA LEU A 113 6.01 14.35 9.89
C LEU A 113 5.24 14.76 8.62
N GLN A 114 5.72 14.36 7.45
CA GLN A 114 5.06 14.63 6.17
C GLN A 114 3.72 13.89 6.06
N ILE A 115 3.71 12.59 6.37
CA ILE A 115 2.49 11.77 6.40
C ILE A 115 1.46 12.35 7.36
N LYS A 116 1.86 12.72 8.58
CA LYS A 116 0.97 13.35 9.55
C LYS A 116 0.38 14.64 9.02
N HIS A 117 1.21 15.51 8.45
CA HIS A 117 0.76 16.78 7.89
C HIS A 117 -0.25 16.57 6.76
N ALA A 118 0.02 15.66 5.83
CA ALA A 118 -0.89 15.33 4.74
C ALA A 118 -2.21 14.73 5.27
N HIS A 119 -2.13 13.82 6.25
CA HIS A 119 -3.30 13.21 6.87
C HIS A 119 -4.15 14.23 7.64
N ASP A 120 -3.53 15.14 8.41
CA ASP A 120 -4.24 16.18 9.16
C ASP A 120 -5.00 17.12 8.20
N LYS A 121 -4.47 17.41 7.01
CA LYS A 121 -5.21 18.15 5.98
C LYS A 121 -6.47 17.43 5.53
N CYS A 122 -6.39 16.12 5.28
CA CYS A 122 -7.57 15.31 4.96
C CYS A 122 -8.63 15.40 6.05
N LEU A 123 -8.22 15.25 7.32
CA LEU A 123 -9.14 15.33 8.46
C LEU A 123 -9.84 16.69 8.56
N VAL A 124 -9.12 17.79 8.36
CA VAL A 124 -9.69 19.16 8.39
C VAL A 124 -10.76 19.35 7.31
N GLU A 125 -10.58 18.72 6.15
CA GLU A 125 -11.53 18.78 5.04
C GLU A 125 -12.63 17.69 5.10
N GLY A 126 -12.67 16.88 6.16
CA GLY A 126 -13.64 15.79 6.29
C GLY A 126 -13.40 14.63 5.34
N ILE A 127 -12.19 14.50 4.80
CA ILE A 127 -11.78 13.39 3.94
C ILE A 127 -11.29 12.25 4.83
N GLU A 128 -12.00 11.12 4.80
CA GLU A 128 -11.73 9.98 5.67
C GLU A 128 -10.80 8.96 4.99
N LEU A 129 -9.84 8.44 5.74
CA LEU A 129 -9.01 7.30 5.33
C LEU A 129 -9.23 6.13 6.27
N ILE A 130 -9.78 5.04 5.75
CA ILE A 130 -10.02 3.80 6.49
C ILE A 130 -8.97 2.78 6.07
N PHE A 131 -8.23 2.24 7.03
CA PHE A 131 -7.14 1.31 6.75
C PHE A 131 -7.55 -0.14 6.94
N TYR A 132 -7.09 -1.01 6.05
CA TYR A 132 -7.23 -2.46 6.13
C TYR A 132 -5.88 -3.13 6.01
N HIS A 133 -5.63 -4.09 6.90
CA HIS A 133 -4.48 -4.97 6.81
C HIS A 133 -4.83 -6.19 5.97
N VAL A 134 -3.96 -6.54 5.02
CA VAL A 134 -4.07 -7.74 4.21
C VAL A 134 -2.82 -8.58 4.34
N LYS A 135 -2.95 -9.88 4.07
CA LYS A 135 -1.77 -10.75 4.01
C LYS A 135 -0.97 -10.43 2.75
N GLY A 136 0.29 -10.06 2.93
CA GLY A 136 1.26 -9.89 1.85
C GLY A 136 1.69 -11.23 1.24
N HIS A 137 2.19 -11.18 0.01
CA HIS A 137 2.82 -12.32 -0.68
C HIS A 137 2.00 -13.62 -0.67
N THR A 138 0.68 -13.51 -0.76
CA THR A 138 -0.25 -14.65 -0.72
C THR A 138 -0.07 -15.60 -1.88
N ILE A 139 0.17 -15.06 -3.08
CA ILE A 139 0.44 -15.83 -4.29
C ILE A 139 1.66 -15.28 -5.02
N PRO A 140 2.49 -16.13 -5.64
CA PRO A 140 3.60 -15.65 -6.47
C PRO A 140 3.05 -15.09 -7.79
N PHE A 141 3.48 -13.90 -8.20
CA PHE A 141 3.21 -13.37 -9.54
C PHE A 141 4.54 -13.02 -10.24
N GLY A 142 4.66 -13.40 -11.53
CA GLY A 142 5.95 -13.34 -12.22
C GLY A 142 6.36 -11.91 -12.58
N LYS A 143 7.54 -11.46 -12.12
CA LYS A 143 8.05 -10.09 -12.35
C LYS A 143 8.13 -9.69 -13.82
N VAL A 144 8.55 -10.61 -14.70
CA VAL A 144 8.64 -10.37 -16.15
C VAL A 144 7.25 -10.09 -16.73
N THR A 145 6.27 -10.93 -16.40
CA THR A 145 4.88 -10.75 -16.82
C THR A 145 4.30 -9.46 -16.27
N ALA A 146 4.52 -9.17 -14.98
CA ALA A 146 4.05 -7.94 -14.35
C ALA A 146 4.61 -6.69 -15.03
N ARG A 147 5.92 -6.65 -15.28
CA ARG A 147 6.57 -5.55 -15.97
C ARG A 147 6.00 -5.33 -17.37
N ARG A 148 5.79 -6.41 -18.13
CA ARG A 148 5.19 -6.35 -19.47
C ARG A 148 3.78 -5.74 -19.42
N LEU A 149 2.92 -6.25 -18.54
CA LEU A 149 1.54 -5.75 -18.39
C LEU A 149 1.50 -4.29 -17.94
N LEU A 150 2.40 -3.86 -17.04
CA LEU A 150 2.53 -2.47 -16.62
C LEU A 150 3.09 -1.54 -17.71
N ALA A 151 3.76 -2.08 -18.72
CA ALA A 151 4.23 -1.32 -19.88
C ALA A 151 3.15 -1.21 -20.96
N GLU A 152 2.30 -2.22 -21.09
CA GLU A 152 1.18 -2.27 -22.05
C GLU A 152 -0.03 -1.45 -21.57
N ASP A 153 -0.24 -1.33 -20.25
CA ASP A 153 -1.39 -0.65 -19.66
C ASP A 153 -0.99 0.24 -18.47
N SER A 154 -1.02 1.55 -18.68
CA SER A 154 -0.70 2.55 -17.66
C SER A 154 -1.76 2.67 -16.56
N SER A 155 -2.97 2.13 -16.75
CA SER A 155 -4.01 2.11 -15.72
C SER A 155 -3.80 1.00 -14.68
N GLY A 156 -2.97 0.00 -15.01
CA GLY A 156 -2.73 -1.18 -14.17
C GLY A 156 -3.82 -2.26 -14.23
N MET A 157 -4.88 -2.05 -15.03
CA MET A 157 -6.02 -2.97 -15.14
C MET A 157 -5.64 -4.32 -15.76
N ALA A 158 -4.76 -4.33 -16.77
CA ALA A 158 -4.24 -5.56 -17.38
C ALA A 158 -3.49 -6.42 -16.35
N LEU A 159 -2.69 -5.79 -15.50
CA LEU A 159 -2.02 -6.48 -14.40
C LEU A 159 -3.03 -6.97 -13.35
N TYR A 160 -3.97 -6.12 -12.92
CA TYR A 160 -5.02 -6.48 -11.98
C TYR A 160 -5.80 -7.72 -12.44
N ASN A 161 -6.25 -7.75 -13.69
CA ASN A 161 -7.01 -8.89 -14.24
C ASN A 161 -6.18 -10.17 -14.29
N ALA A 162 -4.90 -10.08 -14.68
CA ALA A 162 -4.02 -11.24 -14.72
C ALA A 162 -3.73 -11.80 -13.31
N VAL A 163 -3.53 -10.92 -12.32
CA VAL A 163 -3.35 -11.31 -10.91
C VAL A 163 -4.64 -11.95 -10.38
N LYS A 164 -5.79 -11.33 -10.65
CA LYS A 164 -7.12 -11.84 -10.25
C LYS A 164 -7.36 -13.24 -10.79
N GLN A 165 -7.15 -13.45 -12.09
CA GLN A 165 -7.30 -14.76 -12.72
C GLN A 165 -6.39 -15.80 -12.05
N LYS A 166 -5.13 -15.43 -11.77
CA LYS A 166 -4.19 -16.33 -11.09
C LYS A 166 -4.63 -16.65 -9.67
N TYR A 167 -5.08 -15.65 -8.91
CA TYR A 167 -5.60 -15.84 -7.55
C TYR A 167 -6.78 -16.82 -7.56
N GLN A 168 -7.76 -16.59 -8.43
CA GLN A 168 -8.94 -17.45 -8.55
C GLN A 168 -8.59 -18.89 -8.91
N ALA A 169 -7.54 -19.11 -9.70
CA ALA A 169 -7.09 -20.45 -10.06
C ALA A 169 -6.45 -21.23 -8.91
N ILE A 170 -5.94 -20.56 -7.85
CA ILE A 170 -5.16 -21.21 -6.79
C ILE A 170 -5.61 -20.87 -5.37
N LYS A 171 -6.67 -20.07 -5.18
CA LYS A 171 -7.11 -19.61 -3.85
C LYS A 171 -7.52 -20.76 -2.92
N ASP A 172 -8.07 -21.81 -3.50
CA ASP A 172 -8.50 -23.03 -2.80
C ASP A 172 -7.34 -24.02 -2.62
N GLU A 173 -6.27 -23.87 -3.41
CA GLU A 173 -5.05 -24.63 -3.21
C GLU A 173 -4.29 -24.07 -2.00
N LYS A 174 -3.78 -24.96 -1.13
CA LYS A 174 -2.93 -24.60 0.01
C LYS A 174 -3.58 -23.64 1.01
N ASP A 175 -4.91 -23.56 1.01
CA ASP A 175 -5.70 -22.73 1.92
C ASP A 175 -5.24 -21.27 1.93
N VAL A 176 -5.12 -20.67 0.75
CA VAL A 176 -4.77 -19.23 0.64
C VAL A 176 -5.91 -18.40 1.22
N TYR A 177 -7.16 -18.73 0.90
CA TYR A 177 -8.33 -17.99 1.40
C TYR A 177 -8.41 -18.01 2.93
N GLY A 178 -8.37 -19.18 3.59
CA GLY A 178 -8.48 -19.28 5.04
C GLY A 178 -7.39 -18.46 5.75
N LYS A 179 -6.15 -18.57 5.27
CA LYS A 179 -5.02 -17.77 5.78
C LYS A 179 -5.20 -16.25 5.67
N VAL A 180 -5.88 -15.78 4.63
CA VAL A 180 -6.17 -14.35 4.42
C VAL A 180 -7.34 -13.94 5.32
N ALA A 181 -8.37 -14.77 5.42
CA ALA A 181 -9.54 -14.54 6.26
C ALA A 181 -9.16 -14.48 7.76
N ASP A 182 -8.38 -15.44 8.25
CA ASP A 182 -7.88 -15.48 9.64
C ASP A 182 -7.09 -14.22 10.00
N LEU A 183 -6.24 -13.74 9.09
CA LEU A 183 -5.46 -12.53 9.32
C LEU A 183 -6.37 -11.28 9.34
N SER A 184 -7.37 -11.23 8.46
CA SER A 184 -8.35 -10.13 8.46
C SER A 184 -9.14 -10.11 9.76
N GLU A 185 -9.64 -11.25 10.22
CA GLU A 185 -10.36 -11.31 11.50
C GLU A 185 -9.46 -10.82 12.64
N LYS A 186 -8.23 -11.29 12.70
CA LYS A 186 -7.26 -10.91 13.73
C LYS A 186 -6.93 -9.41 13.73
N ASN A 187 -6.65 -8.82 12.58
CA ASN A 187 -6.09 -7.47 12.50
C ASN A 187 -7.13 -6.40 12.19
N ASN A 188 -8.12 -6.70 11.35
CA ASN A 188 -9.22 -5.79 11.01
C ASN A 188 -10.44 -5.97 11.94
N GLY A 189 -10.51 -7.08 12.68
CA GLY A 189 -11.62 -7.38 13.60
C GLY A 189 -12.84 -8.03 12.93
N PHE A 190 -12.76 -8.32 11.64
CA PHE A 190 -13.83 -8.96 10.86
C PHE A 190 -13.30 -9.58 9.57
N ILE A 191 -14.12 -10.43 8.95
CA ILE A 191 -13.86 -11.03 7.64
C ILE A 191 -14.80 -10.34 6.63
N PRO A 192 -14.28 -9.57 5.67
CA PRO A 192 -15.07 -9.04 4.55
C PRO A 192 -15.70 -10.16 3.74
N ASP A 193 -16.69 -9.85 2.90
CA ASP A 193 -17.15 -10.81 1.89
C ASP A 193 -16.00 -11.23 0.97
N GLU A 194 -16.13 -12.41 0.38
CA GLU A 194 -15.08 -13.03 -0.42
C GLU A 194 -14.62 -12.14 -1.60
N VAL A 195 -15.52 -11.36 -2.19
CA VAL A 195 -15.22 -10.48 -3.33
C VAL A 195 -14.39 -9.28 -2.89
N ILE A 196 -14.68 -8.71 -1.72
CA ILE A 196 -13.86 -7.65 -1.12
C ILE A 196 -12.49 -8.21 -0.71
N LEU A 197 -12.44 -9.38 -0.08
CA LEU A 197 -11.20 -9.98 0.37
C LEU A 197 -10.27 -10.33 -0.81
N GLU A 198 -10.83 -10.92 -1.87
CA GLU A 198 -10.13 -11.14 -3.14
C GLU A 198 -9.56 -9.83 -3.68
N ARG A 199 -10.36 -8.76 -3.69
CA ARG A 199 -9.91 -7.45 -4.16
C ARG A 199 -8.73 -6.93 -3.34
N PHE A 200 -8.76 -7.04 -2.01
CA PHE A 200 -7.65 -6.60 -1.16
C PHE A 200 -6.36 -7.34 -1.50
N VAL A 201 -6.44 -8.67 -1.66
CA VAL A 201 -5.28 -9.49 -2.02
C VAL A 201 -4.74 -9.12 -3.40
N VAL A 202 -5.61 -9.08 -4.41
CA VAL A 202 -5.22 -8.79 -5.79
C VAL A 202 -4.60 -7.40 -5.89
N THR A 203 -5.21 -6.39 -5.27
CA THR A 203 -4.73 -5.00 -5.36
C THR A 203 -3.41 -4.78 -4.62
N ASN A 204 -3.16 -5.47 -3.50
CA ASN A 204 -1.87 -5.42 -2.82
C ASN A 204 -0.75 -6.01 -3.71
N ILE A 205 -0.98 -7.12 -4.40
CA ILE A 205 0.00 -7.69 -5.36
C ILE A 205 0.26 -6.74 -6.54
N VAL A 206 -0.76 -6.01 -7.01
CA VAL A 206 -0.57 -4.97 -8.04
C VAL A 206 0.31 -3.84 -7.51
N ALA A 207 0.10 -3.39 -6.27
CA ALA A 207 0.94 -2.37 -5.63
C ALA A 207 2.40 -2.83 -5.47
N ASP A 208 2.64 -4.08 -5.02
CA ASP A 208 3.98 -4.70 -4.96
C ASP A 208 4.69 -4.66 -6.31
N ALA A 209 3.99 -5.07 -7.37
CA ALA A 209 4.54 -5.08 -8.72
C ALA A 209 4.89 -3.67 -9.23
N VAL A 210 4.07 -2.67 -8.89
CA VAL A 210 4.32 -1.26 -9.22
C VAL A 210 5.56 -0.76 -8.48
N ALA A 211 5.66 -1.03 -7.17
CA ALA A 211 6.83 -0.70 -6.35
C ALA A 211 8.09 -1.37 -6.88
N THR A 212 8.01 -2.67 -7.21
CA THR A 212 9.09 -3.46 -7.79
C THR A 212 9.56 -2.89 -9.13
N ARG A 213 8.65 -2.50 -10.02
CA ARG A 213 9.02 -1.86 -11.29
C ARG A 213 9.71 -0.52 -11.06
N CYS A 214 9.20 0.28 -10.13
CA CYS A 214 9.75 1.59 -9.80
C CYS A 214 11.17 1.46 -9.23
N VAL A 215 11.39 0.58 -8.25
CA VAL A 215 12.71 0.39 -7.65
C VAL A 215 13.72 -0.14 -8.65
N GLU A 216 13.32 -1.01 -9.59
CA GLU A 216 14.21 -1.50 -10.65
C GLU A 216 14.61 -0.41 -11.64
N ALA A 217 13.69 0.50 -11.97
CA ALA A 217 14.00 1.64 -12.81
C ALA A 217 14.91 2.64 -12.09
N ALA A 218 14.64 2.93 -10.81
CA ALA A 218 15.45 3.82 -10.00
C ALA A 218 16.87 3.26 -9.76
N ASP A 219 16.98 1.96 -9.49
CA ASP A 219 18.25 1.27 -9.28
C ASP A 219 19.17 1.31 -10.51
N ALA A 220 18.60 1.33 -11.71
CA ALA A 220 19.36 1.44 -12.95
C ALA A 220 19.96 2.84 -13.20
N LEU A 221 19.59 3.85 -12.41
CA LEU A 221 20.08 5.22 -12.51
C LEU A 221 21.27 5.52 -11.58
N VAL A 222 21.64 4.59 -10.68
CA VAL A 222 22.66 4.75 -9.63
C VAL A 222 23.85 3.85 -9.91
#